data_AF-A0ABD2ZED0-F1
#
_entry.id   AF-A0ABD2ZED0-F1
#
_cell.length_a   1.000
_cell.length_b   1.000
_cell.length_c   1.000
_cell.angle_alpha   90.00
_cell.angle_beta   90.00
_cell.angle_gamma   90.00
#
_symmetry.space_group_name_H-M   'P 1'
#
loop_
_entity.id
_entity.type
_entity.pdbx_description
1 polymer ?
#
loop_
_entity_poly.entity_id
_entity_poly.type
_entity_poly.pdbx_seq_one_letter_code
_entity_poly.pdbx_strand_id
1 'polypeptide(L)'
;MVSGSGICAKRVVVDARHHMLGRLASILAKELLNGQKVVVVRCEEICLSGGLVRQKMKYLRFLRKRMNTKPSHGPIHFRAPSKILWRTIRGMIPHKTKRGAAALARLKVYEGVPPPYDKTKRMVIPDALKVLRLQAGHKYCLLGRLSSEVGWNHADTIRELENKRKERAQATYERRKQLTRLSIKAEKAAEEKLGSQLDILTSVKY
;
A
#
# COMPACT_ATOMS: atom_id res chain seq x y z
N MET A 1 21.78 0.68 -7.24
CA MET A 1 20.80 0.55 -6.14
C MET A 1 19.81 -0.54 -6.50
N VAL A 2 20.05 -1.78 -6.06
CA VAL A 2 19.20 -2.92 -6.38
C VAL A 2 17.84 -2.69 -5.72
N SER A 3 16.78 -2.57 -6.52
CA SER A 3 15.42 -2.60 -6.01
C SER A 3 15.18 -3.96 -5.36
N GLY A 4 15.30 -4.05 -4.03
CA GLY A 4 14.99 -5.24 -3.23
C GLY A 4 13.50 -5.61 -3.22
N SER A 5 12.78 -5.26 -4.29
CA SER A 5 11.36 -5.48 -4.53
C SER A 5 11.11 -6.27 -5.82
N GLY A 6 12.09 -7.05 -6.29
CA GLY A 6 11.91 -8.02 -7.37
C GLY A 6 11.18 -9.29 -6.90
N ILE A 7 10.92 -10.19 -7.84
CA ILE A 7 10.15 -11.45 -7.68
C ILE A 7 10.55 -12.17 -6.39
N CYS A 8 9.63 -12.19 -5.43
CA CYS A 8 9.78 -12.87 -4.15
C CYS A 8 8.75 -13.99 -4.10
N ALA A 9 9.18 -15.24 -3.81
CA ALA A 9 8.26 -16.35 -3.62
C ALA A 9 7.19 -16.08 -2.53
N LYS A 10 7.46 -15.12 -1.63
CA LYS A 10 6.58 -14.67 -0.55
C LYS A 10 5.67 -13.52 -1.00
N ARG A 11 4.43 -13.53 -0.49
CA ARG A 11 3.45 -12.45 -0.67
C ARG A 11 4.04 -11.11 -0.20
N VAL A 12 4.04 -10.11 -1.08
CA VAL A 12 4.54 -8.76 -0.76
C VAL A 12 3.38 -7.89 -0.32
N VAL A 13 3.52 -7.25 0.85
CA VAL A 13 2.54 -6.31 1.38
C VAL A 13 3.06 -4.90 1.15
N VAL A 14 2.31 -4.07 0.45
CA VAL A 14 2.66 -2.69 0.08
C VAL A 14 1.79 -1.72 0.87
N ASP A 15 2.42 -0.80 1.61
CA ASP A 15 1.73 0.35 2.22
C ASP A 15 1.51 1.42 1.17
N ALA A 16 0.25 1.72 0.85
CA ALA A 16 -0.11 2.70 -0.17
C ALA A 16 -0.15 4.14 0.33
N ARG A 17 0.08 4.38 1.63
CA ARG A 17 0.07 5.74 2.20
C ARG A 17 0.97 6.68 1.42
N HIS A 18 0.44 7.84 1.05
CA HIS A 18 1.18 8.90 0.37
C HIS A 18 1.90 8.47 -0.91
N HIS A 19 1.39 7.45 -1.59
CA HIS A 19 1.83 7.09 -2.94
C HIS A 19 0.97 7.77 -4.00
N MET A 20 1.54 8.05 -5.17
CA MET A 20 0.83 8.59 -6.33
C MET A 20 0.08 7.47 -7.04
N LEU A 21 -1.26 7.57 -7.11
CA LEU A 21 -2.16 6.49 -7.58
C LEU A 21 -1.68 5.82 -8.88
N GLY A 22 -1.42 6.62 -9.92
CA GLY A 22 -1.04 6.09 -11.23
C GLY A 22 0.34 5.46 -11.27
N ARG A 23 1.32 6.05 -10.58
CA ARG A 23 2.69 5.51 -10.50
C ARG A 23 2.71 4.19 -9.74
N LEU A 24 2.02 4.15 -8.59
CA LEU A 24 1.85 2.94 -7.81
C LEU A 24 1.18 1.84 -8.66
N ALA A 25 0.06 2.15 -9.32
CA ALA A 25 -0.68 1.19 -10.13
C ALA A 25 0.17 0.61 -11.28
N SER A 26 1.01 1.43 -11.93
CA SER A 26 1.86 0.99 -13.04
C SER A 26 2.89 -0.06 -12.59
N ILE A 27 3.60 0.21 -11.50
CA ILE A 27 4.60 -0.70 -10.94
C ILE A 27 3.93 -2.00 -10.48
N LEU A 28 2.81 -1.87 -9.76
CA LEU A 28 2.05 -3.05 -9.31
C LEU A 28 1.54 -3.89 -10.48
N ALA A 29 1.05 -3.29 -11.56
CA ALA A 29 0.61 -4.02 -12.74
C ALA A 29 1.73 -4.86 -13.36
N LYS A 30 2.95 -4.31 -13.43
CA LYS A 30 4.11 -5.04 -13.94
C LYS A 30 4.50 -6.20 -13.03
N GLU A 31 4.56 -5.99 -11.72
CA GLU A 31 4.87 -7.04 -10.74
C GLU A 31 3.84 -8.19 -10.79
N LEU A 32 2.55 -7.87 -10.91
CA LEU A 32 1.49 -8.88 -11.03
C LEU A 32 1.65 -9.73 -12.31
N LEU A 33 2.05 -9.11 -13.42
CA LEU A 33 2.32 -9.80 -14.69
C LEU A 33 3.59 -10.65 -14.65
N ASN A 34 4.57 -10.25 -13.84
CA ASN A 34 5.79 -11.02 -13.55
C ASN A 34 5.54 -12.22 -12.63
N GLY A 35 4.35 -12.33 -12.04
CA GLY A 35 3.97 -13.47 -11.18
C GLY A 35 3.87 -13.16 -9.71
N GLN A 36 4.19 -11.93 -9.29
CA GLN A 36 4.22 -11.56 -7.88
C GLN A 36 2.82 -11.55 -7.24
N LYS A 37 2.71 -12.08 -6.02
CA LYS A 37 1.50 -11.96 -5.19
C LYS A 37 1.61 -10.70 -4.34
N VAL A 38 0.76 -9.71 -4.63
CA VAL A 38 0.82 -8.38 -4.00
C VAL A 38 -0.46 -8.13 -3.20
N VAL A 39 -0.28 -7.66 -1.97
CA VAL A 39 -1.36 -7.10 -1.16
C VAL A 39 -1.10 -5.62 -0.93
N VAL A 40 -2.06 -4.78 -1.26
CA VAL A 40 -1.99 -3.34 -1.04
C VAL A 40 -2.91 -2.99 0.12
N VAL A 41 -2.37 -2.27 1.12
CA VAL A 41 -3.11 -1.79 2.29
C VAL A 41 -3.14 -0.27 2.33
N ARG A 42 -4.08 0.30 3.08
CA ARG A 42 -4.28 1.76 3.26
C ARG A 42 -4.56 2.52 1.96
N CYS A 43 -5.44 1.96 1.14
CA CYS A 43 -5.78 2.55 -0.16
C CYS A 43 -6.45 3.92 -0.04
N GLU A 44 -7.10 4.20 1.08
CA GLU A 44 -7.69 5.49 1.43
C GLU A 44 -6.66 6.61 1.58
N GLU A 45 -5.39 6.28 1.88
CA GLU A 45 -4.30 7.24 2.06
C GLU A 45 -3.46 7.47 0.78
N ILE A 46 -3.89 6.93 -0.35
CA ILE A 46 -3.26 7.18 -1.66
C ILE A 46 -3.48 8.63 -2.09
N CYS A 47 -2.49 9.23 -2.73
CA CYS A 47 -2.54 10.59 -3.25
C CYS A 47 -2.83 10.63 -4.76
N LEU A 48 -3.58 11.66 -5.15
CA LEU A 48 -3.80 12.11 -6.51
C LEU A 48 -3.26 13.54 -6.63
N SER A 49 -2.47 13.83 -7.66
CA SER A 49 -2.01 15.21 -7.91
C SER A 49 -3.18 16.11 -8.30
N GLY A 50 -3.09 17.39 -7.94
CA GLY A 50 -4.16 18.36 -8.16
C GLY A 50 -5.14 18.44 -6.98
N GLY A 51 -5.77 19.61 -6.85
CA GLY A 51 -6.74 19.87 -5.79
C GLY A 51 -8.00 19.02 -5.89
N LEU A 52 -8.71 18.93 -4.76
CA LEU A 52 -9.91 18.11 -4.59
C LEU A 52 -10.99 18.41 -5.62
N VAL A 53 -11.30 19.68 -5.88
CA VAL A 53 -12.34 20.10 -6.84
C VAL A 53 -12.05 19.53 -8.23
N ARG A 54 -10.81 19.64 -8.72
CA ARG A 54 -10.41 19.11 -10.04
C ARG A 54 -10.59 17.59 -10.11
N GLN A 55 -10.15 16.88 -9.09
CA GLN A 55 -10.25 15.42 -9.07
C GLN A 55 -11.69 14.94 -8.88
N LYS A 56 -12.49 15.63 -8.06
CA LYS A 56 -13.93 15.40 -7.92
C LYS A 56 -14.65 15.60 -9.25
N MET A 57 -14.43 16.71 -9.94
CA MET A 57 -15.06 16.98 -11.24
C MET A 57 -14.69 15.93 -12.30
N LYS A 58 -13.44 15.44 -12.29
CA LYS A 58 -13.01 14.32 -13.14
C LYS A 58 -13.81 13.04 -12.83
N TYR A 59 -13.96 12.71 -11.55
CA TYR A 59 -14.67 11.51 -11.12
C TYR A 59 -16.19 11.62 -11.34
N LEU A 60 -16.81 12.78 -11.08
CA LEU A 60 -18.22 13.03 -11.36
C LEU A 60 -18.55 12.91 -12.86
N ARG A 61 -17.66 13.36 -13.75
CA ARG A 61 -17.80 13.12 -15.19
C ARG A 61 -17.77 11.63 -15.53
N PHE A 62 -16.96 10.84 -14.84
CA PHE A 62 -16.95 9.39 -15.00
C PHE A 62 -18.29 8.78 -14.54
N LEU A 63 -18.87 9.25 -13.43
CA LEU A 63 -20.18 8.77 -12.94
C LEU A 63 -21.34 9.02 -13.90
N ARG A 64 -21.29 10.11 -14.66
CA ARG A 64 -22.30 10.41 -15.69
C ARG A 64 -22.29 9.40 -16.85
N LYS A 65 -21.20 8.66 -17.06
CA LYS A 65 -21.10 7.67 -18.14
C LYS A 65 -21.90 6.42 -17.76
N ARG A 66 -23.04 6.21 -18.40
CA ARG A 66 -23.89 5.01 -18.23
C ARG A 66 -24.42 4.52 -19.56
N MET A 67 -24.75 3.24 -19.65
CA MET A 67 -25.52 2.72 -20.79
C MET A 67 -26.93 3.32 -20.73
N ASN A 68 -27.41 3.89 -21.83
CA ASN A 68 -28.71 4.55 -21.87
C ASN A 68 -29.87 3.55 -21.79
N THR A 69 -29.72 2.38 -22.44
CA THR A 69 -30.75 1.33 -22.49
C THR A 69 -30.94 0.63 -21.14
N LYS A 70 -29.89 0.00 -20.60
CA LYS A 70 -29.94 -0.68 -19.30
C LYS A 70 -28.69 -0.37 -18.48
N PRO A 71 -28.74 0.61 -17.55
CA PRO A 71 -27.58 1.05 -16.79
C PRO A 71 -26.84 -0.06 -16.03
N SER A 72 -27.53 -1.12 -15.61
CA SER A 72 -26.91 -2.26 -14.91
C SER A 72 -25.98 -3.11 -15.78
N HIS A 73 -26.14 -3.10 -17.10
CA HIS A 73 -25.22 -3.74 -18.06
C HIS A 73 -24.09 -2.81 -18.51
N GLY A 74 -24.13 -1.55 -18.07
CA GLY A 74 -23.14 -0.54 -18.41
C GLY A 74 -21.88 -0.56 -17.52
N PRO A 75 -21.04 0.46 -17.65
CA PRO A 75 -19.86 0.62 -16.81
C PRO A 75 -20.22 0.76 -15.33
N ILE A 76 -19.64 -0.09 -14.49
CA ILE A 76 -19.78 0.02 -13.03
C ILE A 76 -18.78 1.02 -12.48
N HIS A 77 -19.28 1.92 -11.63
CA HIS A 77 -18.51 2.96 -10.98
C HIS A 77 -18.27 2.61 -9.51
N PHE A 78 -17.06 2.20 -9.15
CA PHE A 78 -16.74 1.81 -7.77
C PHE A 78 -16.38 3.00 -6.88
N ARG A 79 -17.04 3.15 -5.74
CA ARG A 79 -16.81 4.26 -4.79
C ARG A 79 -15.68 4.03 -3.80
N ALA A 80 -15.42 2.78 -3.42
CA ALA A 80 -14.40 2.44 -2.45
C ALA A 80 -12.97 2.74 -2.98
N PRO A 81 -12.07 3.37 -2.19
CA PRO A 81 -10.67 3.62 -2.56
C PRO A 81 -9.96 2.36 -3.07
N SER A 82 -10.18 1.23 -2.39
CA SER A 82 -9.60 -0.06 -2.76
C SER A 82 -10.02 -0.52 -4.16
N LYS A 83 -11.31 -0.36 -4.49
CA LYS A 83 -11.88 -0.73 -5.79
C LYS A 83 -11.50 0.25 -6.89
N ILE A 84 -11.31 1.53 -6.57
CA ILE A 84 -10.78 2.53 -7.51
C ILE A 84 -9.35 2.16 -7.91
N LEU A 85 -8.50 1.80 -6.94
CA LEU A 85 -7.14 1.33 -7.24
C LEU A 85 -7.18 0.04 -8.06
N TRP A 86 -8.02 -0.94 -7.67
CA TRP A 86 -8.18 -2.19 -8.41
C TRP A 86 -8.60 -1.95 -9.87
N ARG A 87 -9.56 -1.06 -10.11
CA ARG A 87 -10.00 -0.68 -11.47
C ARG A 87 -8.88 -0.01 -12.26
N THR A 88 -8.05 0.81 -11.61
CA THR A 88 -6.89 1.45 -12.23
C THR A 88 -5.86 0.40 -12.68
N ILE A 89 -5.51 -0.55 -11.81
CA ILE A 89 -4.59 -1.65 -12.13
C ILE A 89 -5.17 -2.56 -13.21
N ARG A 90 -6.47 -2.88 -13.16
CA ARG A 90 -7.17 -3.62 -14.21
C ARG A 90 -7.09 -2.94 -15.58
N GLY A 91 -7.06 -1.61 -15.61
CA GLY A 91 -6.86 -0.85 -16.85
C GLY A 91 -5.45 -0.97 -17.43
N MET A 92 -4.46 -1.35 -16.61
CA MET A 92 -3.05 -1.52 -17.00
C MET A 92 -2.68 -2.98 -17.30
N ILE A 93 -3.59 -3.93 -17.04
CA ILE A 93 -3.42 -5.36 -17.28
C ILE A 93 -4.33 -5.80 -18.44
N PRO A 94 -3.89 -6.70 -19.35
CA PRO A 94 -4.73 -7.29 -20.40
C PRO A 94 -5.77 -8.27 -19.80
N HIS A 95 -6.72 -7.75 -19.04
CA HIS A 95 -7.66 -8.48 -18.18
C HIS A 95 -8.70 -9.32 -18.93
N LYS A 96 -8.81 -9.16 -20.25
CA LYS A 96 -9.65 -10.02 -21.11
C LYS A 96 -8.99 -11.36 -21.42
N THR A 97 -7.68 -11.49 -21.20
CA THR A 97 -6.93 -12.73 -21.42
C THR A 97 -6.87 -13.57 -20.14
N LYS A 98 -6.72 -14.90 -20.29
CA LYS A 98 -6.53 -15.81 -19.14
C LYS A 98 -5.33 -15.42 -18.27
N ARG A 99 -4.20 -15.05 -18.90
CA ARG A 99 -2.99 -14.58 -18.21
C ARG A 99 -3.27 -13.31 -17.38
N GLY A 100 -3.95 -12.33 -17.96
CA GLY A 100 -4.28 -11.08 -17.27
C GLY A 100 -5.27 -11.28 -16.13
N ALA A 101 -6.27 -12.15 -16.31
CA ALA A 101 -7.19 -12.54 -15.25
C ALA A 101 -6.46 -13.20 -14.08
N ALA A 102 -5.53 -14.13 -14.36
CA ALA A 102 -4.68 -14.75 -13.35
C ALA A 102 -3.78 -13.73 -12.63
N ALA A 103 -3.23 -12.74 -13.35
CA ALA A 103 -2.45 -11.66 -12.75
C ALA A 103 -3.30 -10.80 -11.79
N LEU A 104 -4.53 -10.45 -12.18
CA LEU A 104 -5.45 -9.72 -11.30
C LEU A 104 -5.86 -10.52 -10.07
N ALA A 105 -5.99 -11.86 -10.17
CA ALA A 105 -6.30 -12.72 -9.03
C ALA A 105 -5.18 -12.74 -7.97
N ARG A 106 -3.94 -12.40 -8.34
CA ARG A 106 -2.81 -12.28 -7.40
C ARG A 106 -2.85 -11.00 -6.56
N LEU A 107 -3.64 -10.00 -6.99
CA LEU A 107 -3.76 -8.72 -6.32
C LEU A 107 -4.85 -8.77 -5.24
N LYS A 108 -4.49 -8.37 -4.02
CA LYS A 108 -5.47 -8.03 -2.97
C LYS A 108 -5.32 -6.57 -2.59
N VAL A 109 -6.44 -5.90 -2.36
CA VAL A 109 -6.48 -4.46 -2.10
C VAL A 109 -7.43 -4.19 -0.94
N TYR A 110 -6.96 -3.48 0.08
CA TYR A 110 -7.72 -3.22 1.29
C TYR A 110 -7.70 -1.73 1.68
N GLU A 111 -8.81 -1.28 2.26
CA GLU A 111 -8.88 -0.06 3.05
C GLU A 111 -8.38 -0.36 4.47
N GLY A 112 -7.59 0.55 5.05
CA GLY A 112 -6.87 0.31 6.30
C GLY A 112 -5.89 -0.88 6.20
N VAL A 113 -5.53 -1.45 7.35
CA VAL A 113 -4.65 -2.61 7.46
C VAL A 113 -5.35 -3.74 8.21
N PRO A 114 -6.02 -4.66 7.50
CA PRO A 114 -6.74 -5.76 8.15
C PRO A 114 -5.77 -6.85 8.64
N PRO A 115 -6.16 -7.64 9.67
CA PRO A 115 -5.45 -8.87 10.04
C PRO A 115 -5.40 -9.86 8.86
N PRO A 116 -4.29 -10.59 8.64
CA PRO A 116 -3.04 -10.65 9.42
C PRO A 116 -1.97 -9.63 8.98
N TYR A 117 -2.29 -8.69 8.09
CA TYR A 117 -1.31 -7.78 7.48
C TYR A 117 -0.83 -6.67 8.43
N ASP A 118 -1.55 -6.45 9.51
CA ASP A 118 -1.22 -5.52 10.60
C ASP A 118 0.11 -5.86 11.29
N LYS A 119 0.41 -7.16 11.42
CA LYS A 119 1.66 -7.68 12.02
C LYS A 119 2.78 -7.90 11.00
N THR A 120 2.48 -7.84 9.71
CA THR A 120 3.47 -8.05 8.65
C THR A 120 4.27 -6.78 8.35
N LYS A 121 5.56 -6.94 8.01
CA LYS A 121 6.36 -5.83 7.48
C LYS A 121 5.79 -5.39 6.14
N ARG A 122 5.44 -4.11 6.06
CA ARG A 122 4.93 -3.48 4.84
C ARG A 122 6.07 -2.79 4.12
N MET A 123 6.11 -2.97 2.81
CA MET A 123 7.07 -2.36 1.91
C MET A 123 6.49 -1.08 1.31
N VAL A 124 7.38 -0.20 0.88
CA VAL A 124 7.07 1.07 0.23
C VAL A 124 7.69 1.03 -1.16
N ILE A 125 7.09 1.71 -2.13
CA ILE A 125 7.64 1.84 -3.48
C ILE A 125 8.15 3.27 -3.64
N PRO A 126 9.48 3.52 -3.50
CA PRO A 126 10.03 4.87 -3.52
C PRO A 126 9.68 5.64 -4.79
N ASP A 127 9.70 4.95 -5.94
CA ASP A 127 9.38 5.56 -7.24
C ASP A 127 7.94 6.12 -7.33
N ALA A 128 7.03 5.65 -6.46
CA ALA A 128 5.65 6.11 -6.42
C ALA A 128 5.35 7.04 -5.23
N LEU A 129 6.29 7.34 -4.34
CA LEU A 129 6.05 8.22 -3.19
C LEU A 129 5.75 9.66 -3.63
N LYS A 130 4.68 10.25 -3.10
CA LYS A 130 4.27 11.64 -3.34
C LYS A 130 5.41 12.61 -3.07
N VAL A 131 6.13 12.46 -1.95
CA VAL A 131 7.22 13.38 -1.56
C VAL A 131 8.35 13.44 -2.60
N LEU A 132 8.59 12.34 -3.32
CA LEU A 132 9.63 12.27 -4.35
C LEU A 132 9.10 12.68 -5.73
N ARG A 133 7.78 12.65 -5.95
CA ARG A 133 7.16 12.77 -7.29
C ARG A 133 6.32 14.01 -7.48
N LEU A 134 5.95 14.70 -6.42
CA LEU A 134 5.18 15.93 -6.46
C LEU A 134 6.02 17.04 -5.82
N GLN A 135 6.29 18.09 -6.58
CA GLN A 135 7.00 19.26 -6.09
C GLN A 135 6.23 19.90 -4.91
N ALA A 136 6.98 20.43 -3.95
CA ALA A 136 6.41 21.14 -2.81
C ALA A 136 5.51 22.31 -3.27
N GLY A 137 4.44 22.58 -2.52
CA GLY A 137 3.46 23.62 -2.86
C GLY A 137 2.34 23.17 -3.81
N HIS A 138 2.52 22.10 -4.58
CA HIS A 138 1.44 21.59 -5.43
C HIS A 138 0.35 20.88 -4.62
N LYS A 139 -0.90 21.29 -4.84
CA LYS A 139 -2.08 20.67 -4.21
C LYS A 139 -2.19 19.20 -4.64
N TYR A 140 -2.61 18.36 -3.70
CA TYR A 140 -2.99 16.97 -3.93
C TYR A 140 -4.29 16.68 -3.17
N CYS A 141 -4.94 15.57 -3.50
CA CYS A 141 -6.06 15.06 -2.72
C CYS A 141 -5.82 13.60 -2.34
N LEU A 142 -6.37 13.21 -1.19
CA LEU A 142 -6.38 11.82 -0.75
C LEU A 142 -7.53 11.08 -1.42
N LEU A 143 -7.27 9.84 -1.82
CA LEU A 143 -8.27 8.99 -2.47
C LEU A 143 -9.44 8.70 -1.53
N GLY A 144 -9.19 8.55 -0.22
CA GLY A 144 -10.22 8.41 0.81
C GLY A 144 -11.17 9.61 0.81
N ARG A 145 -10.64 10.84 0.85
CA ARG A 145 -11.45 12.06 0.84
C ARG A 145 -12.27 12.19 -0.45
N LEU A 146 -11.64 11.94 -1.61
CA LEU A 146 -12.36 11.92 -2.88
C LEU A 146 -13.49 10.89 -2.87
N SER A 147 -13.22 9.68 -2.36
CA SER A 147 -14.17 8.56 -2.31
C SER A 147 -15.38 8.88 -1.42
N SER A 148 -15.15 9.48 -0.25
CA SER A 148 -16.23 9.93 0.65
C SER A 148 -17.19 10.88 -0.06
N GLU A 149 -16.66 11.87 -0.79
CA GLU A 149 -17.49 12.86 -1.49
C GLU A 149 -18.29 12.30 -2.67
N VAL A 150 -17.96 11.11 -3.17
CA VAL A 150 -18.63 10.50 -4.32
C VAL A 150 -19.55 9.35 -3.93
N GLY A 151 -19.62 8.99 -2.64
CA GLY A 151 -20.54 7.99 -2.10
C GLY A 151 -19.89 6.76 -1.47
N TRP A 152 -18.71 6.90 -0.85
CA TRP A 152 -18.11 5.85 0.00
C TRP A 152 -18.49 6.08 1.47
N ASN A 153 -19.36 5.22 1.99
CA ASN A 153 -19.99 5.39 3.31
C ASN A 153 -19.16 4.87 4.48
N HIS A 154 -18.08 4.11 4.24
CA HIS A 154 -17.30 3.45 5.30
C HIS A 154 -16.08 4.26 5.76
N ALA A 155 -15.98 5.53 5.36
CA ALA A 155 -14.83 6.37 5.68
C ALA A 155 -14.60 6.52 7.19
N ASP A 156 -15.66 6.77 7.96
CA ASP A 156 -15.55 6.98 9.40
C ASP A 156 -15.28 5.67 10.13
N THR A 157 -15.95 4.57 9.73
CA THR A 157 -15.68 3.23 10.25
C THR A 157 -14.22 2.82 10.07
N ILE A 158 -13.65 3.03 8.88
CA ILE A 158 -12.23 2.72 8.62
C ILE A 158 -11.31 3.61 9.45
N ARG A 159 -11.65 4.89 9.64
CA ARG A 159 -10.88 5.81 10.48
C ARG A 159 -10.81 5.32 11.93
N GLU A 160 -11.94 4.90 12.50
CA GLU A 160 -12.01 4.34 13.85
C GLU A 160 -11.19 3.05 14.00
N LEU A 161 -11.32 2.12 13.04
CA LEU A 161 -10.58 0.86 13.04
C LEU A 161 -9.07 1.10 12.95
N GLU A 162 -8.63 2.04 12.11
CA GLU A 162 -7.22 2.40 11.98
C GLU A 162 -6.67 3.08 13.24
N ASN A 163 -7.48 3.87 13.95
CA ASN A 163 -7.07 4.48 15.23
C ASN A 163 -6.84 3.39 16.29
N LYS A 164 -7.81 2.47 16.47
CA LYS A 164 -7.66 1.31 17.37
C LYS A 164 -6.43 0.46 17.00
N ARG A 165 -6.17 0.28 15.70
CA ARG A 165 -4.98 -0.44 15.22
C ARG A 165 -3.69 0.30 15.58
N LYS A 166 -3.64 1.63 15.45
CA LYS A 166 -2.45 2.44 15.79
C LYS A 166 -2.14 2.39 17.27
N GLU A 167 -3.14 2.44 18.14
CA GLU A 167 -2.98 2.29 19.60
C GLU A 167 -2.35 0.94 19.95
N ARG A 168 -2.89 -0.17 19.42
CA ARG A 168 -2.32 -1.52 19.61
C ARG A 168 -0.89 -1.63 19.06
N ALA A 169 -0.64 -1.00 17.92
CA ALA A 169 0.69 -1.00 17.30
C ALA A 169 1.70 -0.19 18.14
N GLN A 170 1.28 0.90 18.77
CA GLN A 170 2.12 1.71 19.65
C GLN A 170 2.55 0.92 20.89
N ALA A 171 1.62 0.27 21.58
CA ALA A 171 1.93 -0.59 22.72
C ALA A 171 2.90 -1.72 22.34
N THR A 172 2.69 -2.34 21.16
CA THR A 172 3.59 -3.38 20.64
C THR A 172 4.99 -2.83 20.33
N TYR A 173 5.06 -1.61 19.79
CA TYR A 173 6.32 -0.95 19.46
C TYR A 173 7.12 -0.58 20.72
N GLU A 174 6.47 -0.06 21.75
CA GLU A 174 7.10 0.27 23.04
C GLU A 174 7.69 -0.97 23.71
N ARG A 175 6.92 -2.07 23.77
CA ARG A 175 7.40 -3.36 24.25
C ARG A 175 8.61 -3.84 23.43
N ARG A 176 8.56 -3.75 22.09
CA ARG A 176 9.69 -4.12 21.23
C ARG A 176 10.91 -3.26 21.50
N LYS A 177 10.75 -1.94 21.68
CA LYS A 177 11.85 -1.01 21.98
C LYS A 177 12.52 -1.34 23.31
N GLN A 178 11.76 -1.70 24.34
CA GLN A 178 12.29 -2.16 25.62
C GLN A 178 13.09 -3.45 25.46
N LEU A 179 12.54 -4.45 24.75
CA LEU A 179 13.23 -5.71 24.46
C LEU A 179 14.52 -5.50 23.66
N THR A 180 14.52 -4.63 22.65
CA THR A 180 15.73 -4.30 21.89
C THR A 180 16.81 -3.67 22.79
N ARG A 181 16.44 -2.79 23.73
CA ARG A 181 17.39 -2.23 24.70
C ARG A 181 18.00 -3.32 25.59
N LEU A 182 17.19 -4.28 26.04
CA LEU A 182 17.68 -5.41 26.83
C LEU A 182 18.58 -6.33 25.99
N SER A 183 18.23 -6.59 24.74
CA SER A 183 19.04 -7.37 23.81
C SER A 183 20.42 -6.75 23.59
N ILE A 184 20.48 -5.44 23.36
CA ILE A 184 21.76 -4.73 23.19
C ILE A 184 22.62 -4.79 24.46
N LYS A 185 22.00 -4.70 25.65
CA LYS A 185 22.72 -4.86 26.92
C LYS A 185 23.27 -6.28 27.09
N ALA A 186 22.47 -7.29 26.73
CA ALA A 186 22.87 -8.68 26.78
C ALA A 186 23.98 -9.01 25.77
N GLU A 187 23.91 -8.45 24.55
CA GLU A 187 24.97 -8.56 23.54
C GLU A 187 26.29 -8.00 24.07
N LYS A 188 26.30 -6.78 24.65
CA LYS A 188 27.50 -6.19 25.26
C LYS A 188 28.07 -7.05 26.40
N ALA A 189 27.21 -7.55 27.29
CA ALA A 189 27.63 -8.43 28.38
C ALA A 189 28.15 -9.80 27.88
N ALA A 190 27.70 -10.25 26.71
CA ALA A 190 28.21 -11.46 26.06
C ALA A 190 29.54 -11.20 25.36
N GLU A 191 29.71 -10.04 24.70
CA GLU A 191 30.98 -9.61 24.09
C GLU A 191 32.11 -9.57 25.13
N GLU A 192 31.87 -9.00 26.31
CA GLU A 192 32.82 -8.99 27.44
C GLU A 192 33.23 -10.40 27.88
N LYS A 193 32.32 -11.38 27.80
CA LYS A 193 32.58 -12.77 28.19
C LYS A 193 33.27 -13.60 27.11
N LEU A 194 32.99 -13.33 25.84
CA LEU A 194 33.55 -14.06 24.69
C LEU A 194 34.99 -13.63 24.37
N GLY A 195 35.38 -12.39 24.68
CA GLY A 195 36.77 -11.93 24.56
C GLY A 195 37.37 -12.18 23.17
N SER A 196 38.49 -12.91 23.11
CA SER A 196 39.23 -13.21 21.87
C SER A 196 38.51 -14.12 20.87
N GLN A 197 37.46 -14.84 21.29
CA GLN A 197 36.67 -15.67 20.38
C GLN A 197 35.80 -14.83 19.43
N LEU A 198 35.56 -13.55 19.77
CA LEU A 198 34.80 -12.64 18.93
C LEU A 198 35.54 -12.28 17.63
N ASP A 199 36.87 -12.23 17.67
CA ASP A 199 37.72 -11.90 16.51
C ASP A 199 37.64 -12.95 15.39
N ILE A 200 37.31 -14.20 15.76
CA ILE A 200 37.05 -15.26 14.80
C ILE A 200 35.69 -15.04 14.11
N LEU A 201 34.68 -14.60 14.86
CA LEU A 201 33.33 -14.33 14.35
C LEU A 201 33.25 -13.06 13.50
N THR A 202 34.03 -12.02 13.81
CA THR A 202 34.07 -10.78 13.00
C THR A 202 34.60 -11.04 11.60
N SER A 203 35.54 -11.98 11.41
CA SER A 203 36.03 -12.36 10.08
C SER A 203 34.98 -12.99 9.16
N VAL A 204 33.86 -13.49 9.72
CA VAL A 204 32.76 -14.15 9.00
C VAL A 204 31.51 -13.24 8.90
N LYS A 205 31.45 -12.13 9.64
CA LYS A 205 30.27 -11.25 9.75
C LYS A 205 30.44 -10.00 8.87
N TYR A 206 29.70 -9.93 7.76
CA TYR A 206 29.59 -8.74 6.88
C TYR A 206 28.67 -7.66 7.45
#